data_AF-A0A2P0QMJ6-F1
#
_entry.id   AF-A0A2P0QMJ6-F1
#
_cell.length_a   1.000
_cell.length_b   1.000
_cell.length_c   1.000
_cell.angle_alpha   90.00
_cell.angle_beta   90.00
_cell.angle_gamma   90.00
#
_symmetry.space_group_name_H-M   'P 1'
#
loop_
_entity.id
_entity.type
_entity.pdbx_description
1 polymer ?
#
loop_
_entity_poly.entity_id
_entity_poly.type
_entity_poly.pdbx_seq_one_letter_code
_entity_poly.pdbx_strand_id
1 'polypeptide(L)'
;LSRIIAGIIEPTSGEMNIRIGEDWVDMTKPGIDERGRAKEYIGLLHQEYDLFPHRTVLDNLTDSIGLEFPKELAMRKAIVTLRMAGFTEEKSKEILNRFPGELSDGERHRVALAQVLIKEPSLV
;
A
#
# COMPACT_ATOMS: atom_id res chain seq x y z
N LEU A 1 13.48 -6.97 10.08
CA LEU A 1 13.74 -5.51 10.09
C LEU A 1 12.53 -4.71 9.57
N SER A 2 12.04 -4.95 8.35
CA SER A 2 10.89 -4.23 7.76
C SER A 2 9.64 -4.17 8.65
N ARG A 3 9.29 -5.27 9.33
CA ARG A 3 8.16 -5.31 10.29
C ARG A 3 8.36 -4.41 11.52
N ILE A 4 9.60 -4.21 11.95
CA ILE A 4 9.93 -3.25 13.02
C ILE A 4 9.83 -1.83 12.45
N ILE A 5 10.31 -1.63 11.21
CA ILE A 5 10.22 -0.33 10.53
C ILE A 5 8.77 0.14 10.38
N ALA A 6 7.87 -0.75 9.96
CA ALA A 6 6.43 -0.48 9.84
C ALA A 6 5.70 -0.41 11.21
N GLY A 7 6.41 -0.54 12.34
CA GLY A 7 5.84 -0.51 13.68
C GLY A 7 4.90 -1.70 13.99
N ILE A 8 4.99 -2.79 13.23
CA ILE A 8 4.20 -4.02 13.45
C ILE A 8 4.78 -4.83 14.61
N ILE A 9 6.11 -4.85 14.74
CA ILE A 9 6.83 -5.51 15.83
C ILE A 9 7.56 -4.44 16.65
N GLU A 10 7.54 -4.57 17.97
CA GLU A 10 8.31 -3.72 18.88
C GLU A 10 9.80 -4.06 18.83
N PRO A 11 10.69 -3.05 18.71
CA PRO A 11 12.11 -3.29 18.89
C PRO A 11 12.39 -3.63 20.35
N THR A 12 13.27 -4.61 20.59
CA THR A 12 13.69 -5.00 21.95
C THR A 12 14.56 -3.93 22.62
N SER A 13 15.39 -3.24 21.83
CA SER A 13 16.33 -2.21 22.29
C SER A 13 16.87 -1.40 21.11
N GLY A 14 17.45 -0.24 21.39
CA GLY A 14 18.07 0.63 20.39
C GLY A 14 17.24 1.89 20.13
N GLU A 15 17.66 2.68 19.14
CA GLU A 15 16.99 3.91 18.74
C GLU A 15 16.40 3.74 17.34
N MET A 16 15.17 4.23 17.17
CA MET A 16 14.52 4.20 15.89
C MET A 16 13.63 5.44 15.75
N ASN A 17 14.02 6.34 14.85
CA ASN A 17 13.28 7.58 14.59
C ASN A 17 12.89 7.64 13.10
N ILE A 18 11.65 8.02 12.83
CA ILE A 18 11.15 8.26 11.47
C ILE A 18 10.75 9.72 11.36
N ARG A 19 11.16 10.38 10.27
CA ARG A 19 10.76 11.75 9.99
C ARG A 19 9.45 11.78 9.23
N ILE A 20 8.45 12.47 9.78
CA ILE A 20 7.15 12.72 9.15
C ILE A 20 6.99 14.23 8.99
N GLY A 21 7.14 14.73 7.76
CA GLY A 21 7.20 16.18 7.51
C GLY A 21 8.40 16.83 8.22
N GLU A 22 8.14 17.74 9.14
CA GLU A 22 9.17 18.41 9.95
C GLU A 22 9.42 17.72 11.30
N ASP A 23 8.55 16.81 11.72
CA ASP A 23 8.61 16.14 13.02
C ASP A 23 9.41 14.83 12.96
N TRP A 24 10.05 14.49 14.07
CA TRP A 24 10.64 13.17 14.32
C TRP A 24 9.75 12.37 15.26
N VAL A 25 9.42 11.13 14.86
CA VAL A 25 8.63 10.18 15.64
C VAL A 25 9.53 9.06 16.14
N ASP A 26 9.54 8.87 17.46
CA ASP A 26 10.21 7.74 18.12
C ASP A 26 9.36 6.47 17.98
N MET A 27 9.88 5.52 17.22
CA MET A 27 9.19 4.27 16.89
C MET A 27 9.27 3.21 18.00
N THR A 28 10.05 3.46 19.05
CA THR A 28 10.18 2.57 20.22
C THR A 28 9.02 2.72 21.20
N LYS A 29 8.29 3.84 21.16
CA LYS A 29 7.18 4.13 22.07
C LYS A 29 5.84 3.63 21.52
N PRO A 30 5.17 2.66 22.19
CA PRO A 30 3.86 2.20 21.76
C PRO A 30 2.77 3.24 22.09
N GLY A 31 1.74 3.29 21.25
CA GLY A 31 0.60 4.19 21.43
C GLY A 31 0.11 4.75 20.09
N ILE A 32 -1.18 5.10 20.01
CA ILE A 32 -1.77 5.76 18.84
C ILE A 32 -1.13 7.15 18.65
N ASP A 33 -0.95 7.88 19.76
CA ASP A 33 -0.37 9.23 19.78
C ASP A 33 1.18 9.26 19.73
N GLU A 34 1.84 8.10 19.78
CA GLU A 34 3.30 7.94 19.72
C GLU A 34 3.69 7.36 18.35
N ARG A 35 4.28 6.16 18.28
CA ARG A 35 4.65 5.51 17.02
C ARG A 35 3.46 5.32 16.06
N GLY A 36 2.23 5.27 16.57
CA GLY A 36 1.02 5.14 15.77
C GLY A 36 0.88 6.25 14.73
N ARG A 37 1.33 7.47 15.06
CA ARG A 37 1.34 8.63 14.16
C ARG A 37 2.17 8.42 12.89
N ALA A 38 3.20 7.59 12.94
CA ALA A 38 4.04 7.33 11.76
C ALA A 38 3.50 6.20 10.88
N LYS A 39 2.66 5.29 11.42
CA LYS A 39 2.22 4.08 10.71
C LYS A 39 1.44 4.37 9.44
N GLU A 40 0.65 5.43 9.41
CA GLU A 40 -0.16 5.79 8.24
C GLU A 40 0.69 6.24 7.04
N TYR A 41 1.92 6.68 7.30
CA TYR A 41 2.85 7.16 6.28
C TYR A 41 3.80 6.08 5.76
N ILE A 42 3.72 4.86 6.31
CA ILE A 42 4.59 3.75 5.97
C ILE A 42 3.76 2.67 5.28
N GLY A 43 4.00 2.49 3.98
CA GLY A 43 3.57 1.33 3.24
C GLY A 43 4.50 0.15 3.51
N LEU A 44 3.96 -1.07 3.56
CA LEU A 44 4.76 -2.29 3.63
C LEU A 44 4.31 -3.24 2.51
N LEU A 45 5.23 -3.53 1.59
CA LEU A 45 5.03 -4.55 0.56
C LEU A 45 5.52 -5.91 1.08
N HIS A 46 4.59 -6.84 1.27
CA HIS A 46 4.90 -8.21 1.67
C HIS A 46 5.40 -9.05 0.48
N GLN A 47 6.24 -10.05 0.77
CA GLN A 47 6.81 -10.94 -0.27
C GLN A 47 5.78 -11.95 -0.78
N GLU A 48 4.81 -12.33 0.05
CA GLU A 48 3.64 -13.11 -0.36
C GLU A 48 2.55 -12.13 -0.80
N TYR A 49 1.94 -12.38 -1.96
CA TYR A 49 0.99 -11.46 -2.57
C TYR A 49 -0.31 -11.41 -1.74
N ASP A 50 -0.51 -10.35 -0.97
CA ASP A 50 -1.72 -10.13 -0.15
C ASP A 50 -2.93 -9.64 -0.96
N LEU A 51 -3.02 -9.99 -2.25
CA LEU A 51 -4.20 -9.70 -3.06
C LEU A 51 -5.31 -10.69 -2.70
N PHE A 52 -6.51 -10.17 -2.45
CA PHE A 52 -7.72 -10.97 -2.28
C PHE A 52 -8.04 -11.69 -3.60
N PRO A 53 -7.95 -13.04 -3.66
CA PRO A 53 -8.02 -13.78 -4.91
C PRO A 53 -9.42 -13.78 -5.54
N HIS A 54 -10.45 -13.52 -4.73
CA HIS A 54 -11.86 -13.48 -5.11
C HIS A 54 -12.36 -12.06 -5.43
N ARG A 55 -11.45 -11.08 -5.52
CA ARG A 55 -11.73 -9.67 -5.79
C ARG A 55 -11.01 -9.27 -7.07
N THR A 56 -11.58 -8.34 -7.83
CA THR A 56 -10.91 -7.81 -9.01
C THR A 56 -9.70 -6.97 -8.63
N VAL A 57 -8.85 -6.60 -9.59
CA VAL A 57 -7.76 -5.64 -9.37
C VAL A 57 -8.32 -4.32 -8.86
N LEU A 58 -9.41 -3.83 -9.45
CA LEU A 58 -10.07 -2.61 -9.00
C LEU A 58 -10.47 -2.71 -7.53
N ASP A 59 -11.19 -3.78 -7.15
CA ASP A 59 -11.64 -4.00 -5.78
C ASP A 59 -10.46 -4.08 -4.80
N ASN A 60 -9.41 -4.84 -5.14
CA ASN A 60 -8.21 -4.96 -4.31
C ASN A 60 -7.56 -3.60 -4.02
N LEU A 61 -7.52 -2.72 -5.02
CA LEU A 61 -6.97 -1.37 -4.88
C LEU A 61 -7.92 -0.46 -4.09
N THR A 62 -9.22 -0.50 -4.35
CA THR A 62 -10.19 0.45 -3.77
C THR A 62 -10.65 0.07 -2.37
N ASP A 63 -10.75 -1.22 -2.04
CA ASP A 63 -11.05 -1.67 -0.68
C ASP A 63 -9.94 -1.25 0.29
N SER A 64 -8.70 -1.13 -0.21
CA SER A 64 -7.54 -0.72 0.59
C SER A 64 -7.61 0.72 1.09
N ILE A 65 -8.43 1.59 0.49
CA ILE A 65 -8.56 3.01 0.89
C ILE A 65 -9.83 3.31 1.70
N GLY A 66 -10.68 2.31 1.97
CA GLY A 66 -11.76 2.38 2.98
C GLY A 66 -12.82 3.47 2.78
N LEU A 67 -12.92 4.08 1.60
CA LEU A 67 -13.82 5.19 1.29
C LEU A 67 -14.82 4.78 0.21
N GLU A 68 -16.09 5.13 0.38
CA GLU A 68 -17.11 5.08 -0.67
C GLU A 68 -16.81 6.17 -1.72
N PHE A 69 -15.80 5.95 -2.53
CA PHE A 69 -15.53 6.80 -3.67
C PHE A 69 -16.63 6.62 -4.72
N PRO A 70 -17.06 7.71 -5.39
CA PRO A 70 -17.77 7.57 -6.64
C PRO A 70 -16.96 6.67 -7.57
N LYS A 71 -17.63 5.67 -8.17
CA LYS A 71 -16.99 4.63 -8.97
C LYS A 71 -15.97 5.17 -9.99
N GLU A 72 -16.29 6.29 -10.63
CA GLU A 72 -15.40 6.93 -11.60
C GLU A 72 -14.09 7.44 -10.97
N LEU A 73 -14.17 8.04 -9.77
CA LEU A 73 -12.99 8.54 -9.07
C LEU A 73 -12.10 7.38 -8.59
N ALA A 74 -12.73 6.30 -8.10
CA ALA A 74 -12.05 5.07 -7.71
C ALA A 74 -11.27 4.46 -8.89
N MET A 75 -11.92 4.37 -10.06
CA MET A 75 -11.27 3.88 -11.29
C MET A 75 -10.12 4.76 -11.74
N ARG A 76 -10.30 6.10 -11.73
CA ARG A 76 -9.23 7.04 -12.09
C ARG A 76 -8.02 6.89 -11.16
N LYS A 77 -8.25 6.83 -9.85
CA LYS A 77 -7.17 6.65 -8.87
C LYS A 77 -6.46 5.32 -9.08
N ALA A 78 -7.19 4.21 -9.25
CA ALA A 78 -6.61 2.90 -9.55
C ALA A 78 -5.72 2.91 -10.80
N ILE A 79 -6.17 3.53 -11.90
CA ILE A 79 -5.38 3.64 -13.14
C ILE A 79 -4.09 4.43 -12.91
N VAL A 80 -4.17 5.58 -12.23
CA VAL A 80 -2.98 6.39 -11.92
C VAL A 80 -2.00 5.59 -11.07
N THR A 81 -2.48 4.87 -10.05
CA THR A 81 -1.62 4.07 -9.18
C THR A 81 -0.98 2.88 -9.88
N LEU A 82 -1.72 2.19 -10.76
CA LEU A 82 -1.15 1.12 -11.58
C LEU A 82 -0.05 1.65 -12.50
N ARG A 83 -0.20 2.86 -13.04
CA ARG A 83 0.86 3.50 -13.82
C ARG A 83 2.10 3.82 -13.00
N MET A 84 1.94 4.30 -11.76
CA MET A 84 3.07 4.49 -10.84
C MET A 84 3.78 3.16 -10.53
N ALA A 85 3.04 2.05 -10.49
CA ALA A 85 3.60 0.71 -10.34
C ALA A 85 4.19 0.11 -11.62
N GLY A 86 4.23 0.86 -12.73
CA GLY A 86 4.92 0.47 -13.98
C GLY A 86 4.04 -0.14 -15.06
N PHE A 87 2.71 -0.04 -14.96
CA PHE A 87 1.80 -0.42 -16.06
C PHE A 87 1.64 0.72 -17.08
N THR A 88 1.34 0.38 -18.33
CA THR A 88 0.89 1.38 -19.32
C THR A 88 -0.55 1.81 -19.03
N GLU A 89 -1.00 2.92 -19.61
CA GLU A 89 -2.38 3.41 -19.49
C GLU A 89 -3.39 2.37 -20.03
N GLU A 90 -3.09 1.78 -21.18
CA GLU A 90 -3.92 0.76 -21.82
C GLU A 90 -4.01 -0.49 -20.96
N LYS A 91 -2.87 -0.96 -20.47
CA LYS A 91 -2.81 -2.16 -19.63
C LYS A 91 -3.50 -1.95 -18.29
N SER A 92 -3.36 -0.76 -17.72
CA SER A 92 -4.04 -0.39 -16.47
C SER A 92 -5.55 -0.53 -16.61
N LYS A 93 -6.14 -0.07 -17.73
CA LYS A 93 -7.57 -0.20 -18.02
C LYS A 93 -7.99 -1.65 -18.28
N GLU A 94 -7.17 -2.41 -18.98
CA GLU A 94 -7.43 -3.82 -19.33
C GLU A 94 -7.56 -4.71 -18.10
N ILE A 95 -6.71 -4.51 -17.08
CA ILE A 95 -6.63 -5.43 -15.94
C ILE A 95 -7.59 -5.10 -14.79
N LEU A 96 -8.27 -3.94 -14.79
CA LEU A 96 -9.12 -3.51 -13.67
C LEU A 96 -10.14 -4.56 -13.24
N ASN A 97 -10.76 -5.24 -14.22
CA ASN A 97 -11.81 -6.23 -13.97
C ASN A 97 -11.28 -7.68 -13.85
N ARG A 98 -9.96 -7.88 -13.94
CA ARG A 98 -9.36 -9.21 -13.80
C ARG A 98 -9.19 -9.59 -12.34
N PHE A 99 -9.21 -10.87 -12.06
CA PHE A 99 -8.84 -11.46 -10.77
C PHE A 99 -7.33 -11.71 -10.70
N PRO A 100 -6.72 -11.75 -9.51
CA PRO A 100 -5.28 -12.02 -9.37
C PRO A 100 -4.82 -13.29 -10.07
N GLY A 101 -5.63 -14.35 -10.11
CA GLY A 101 -5.32 -15.61 -10.81
C GLY A 101 -5.21 -15.50 -12.34
N GLU A 102 -5.68 -14.40 -12.92
CA GLU A 102 -5.65 -14.12 -14.37
C GLU A 102 -4.46 -13.23 -14.77
N LEU A 103 -3.61 -12.87 -13.81
CA LEU A 103 -2.42 -12.04 -14.01
C LEU A 103 -1.17 -12.90 -13.98
N SER A 104 -0.17 -12.54 -14.77
CA SER A 104 1.18 -13.09 -14.62
C SER A 104 1.78 -12.71 -13.27
N ASP A 105 2.79 -13.46 -12.81
CA ASP A 105 3.46 -13.24 -11.53
C ASP A 105 4.02 -11.81 -11.42
N GLY A 106 4.63 -11.30 -12.49
CA GLY A 106 5.15 -9.93 -12.53
C GLY A 106 4.04 -8.87 -12.49
N GLU A 107 2.87 -9.16 -13.08
CA GLU A 107 1.70 -8.28 -12.96
C GLU A 107 1.13 -8.31 -11.54
N ARG A 108 1.02 -9.48 -10.90
CA ARG A 108 0.58 -9.59 -9.50
C ARG A 108 1.49 -8.81 -8.56
N HIS A 109 2.81 -8.85 -8.80
CA HIS A 109 3.78 -8.07 -8.02
C HIS A 109 3.54 -6.57 -8.16
N ARG A 110 3.38 -6.08 -9.40
CA ARG A 110 3.10 -4.65 -9.63
C ARG A 110 1.73 -4.23 -9.09
N VAL A 111 0.72 -5.11 -9.13
CA VAL A 111 -0.60 -4.82 -8.52
C VAL A 111 -0.48 -4.76 -6.99
N ALA A 112 0.28 -5.65 -6.35
CA ALA A 112 0.55 -5.57 -4.91
C ALA A 112 1.29 -4.27 -4.54
N LEU A 113 2.27 -3.85 -5.34
CA LEU A 113 2.91 -2.53 -5.17
C LEU A 113 1.89 -1.39 -5.30
N ALA A 114 1.01 -1.44 -6.30
CA ALA A 114 -0.04 -0.44 -6.47
C ALA A 114 -1.00 -0.38 -5.26
N GLN A 115 -1.31 -1.52 -4.64
CA GLN A 115 -2.14 -1.59 -3.42
C GLN A 115 -1.50 -0.89 -2.23
N VAL A 116 -0.17 -0.87 -2.15
CA VAL A 116 0.56 -0.10 -1.13
C VAL A 116 0.58 1.39 -1.48
N LEU A 117 0.86 1.72 -2.75
CA LEU A 117 0.99 3.10 -3.22
C LEU A 117 -0.34 3.88 -3.21
N ILE A 118 -1.49 3.22 -3.33
CA ILE A 118 -2.79 3.91 -3.44
C ILE A 118 -3.17 4.69 -2.17
N LYS A 119 -2.55 4.33 -1.03
CA LYS A 119 -2.67 5.04 0.26
C LYS A 119 -1.81 6.30 0.34
N GLU A 120 -1.02 6.57 -0.70
CA GLU A 120 -0.10 7.72 -0.78
C GLU A 120 0.87 7.79 0.43
N PRO A 121 1.57 6.68 0.77
CA PRO A 121 2.52 6.69 1.87
C PRO A 121 3.73 7.56 1.55
N SER A 122 4.40 8.08 2.58
CA SER A 122 5.66 8.81 2.44
C SER A 122 6.87 7.89 2.26
N LEU A 123 6.76 6.65 2.73
CA LEU A 123 7.79 5.62 2.63
C LEU A 123 7.14 4.28 2.25
N VAL A 124 7.76 3.52 1.35
CA VAL A 124 7.40 2.15 0.99
C VAL A 124 8.65 1.26 1.05
#